data_AF-A0A7C4FLR9-F1
#
_entry.id   AF-A0A7C4FLR9-F1
#
_cell.length_a   1.000
_cell.length_b   1.000
_cell.length_c   1.000
_cell.angle_alpha   90.00
_cell.angle_beta   90.00
_cell.angle_gamma   90.00
#
_symmetry.space_group_name_H-M   'P 1'
#
loop_
_entity.id
_entity.type
_entity.pdbx_description
1 polymer ?
#
loop_
_entity_poly.entity_id
_entity_poly.type
_entity_poly.pdbx_seq_one_letter_code
_entity_poly.pdbx_strand_id
1 'polypeptide(L)'
;MRKKIADAFRAPLKEPRTRMDLLVGGTLLAFPVAALFLALVWKYGFFLLIPCVPLGFIPLGYTIRRLERIIRLERPAVAWDRQVGTTFLAGAATALVVLCYLLPPAVLMVATRLFVMRSEPGSFFSIAFLQGQLFQIAAVVLLLVSFFLLPPALWLFAEDDRKIASAFSIPTILDRIFLIPRDYLIVYFVNLAIFLATGSLILLVLQPVPAVILGGFIIFYDWLVSVHLMGKVFPRKVVQIRLPFDKDDSVPEI
;
A
#
# COMPACT_ATOMS: atom_id res chain seq x y z
N MET A 1 -9.24 -20.49 -2.13
CA MET A 1 -8.69 -19.29 -1.46
C MET A 1 -7.75 -19.55 -0.28
N ARG A 2 -8.07 -20.40 0.70
CA ARG A 2 -7.21 -20.66 1.88
C ARG A 2 -5.73 -20.94 1.55
N LYS A 3 -5.47 -21.85 0.59
CA LYS A 3 -4.09 -22.16 0.13
C LYS A 3 -3.37 -20.93 -0.44
N LYS A 4 -4.03 -20.13 -1.28
CA LYS A 4 -3.44 -18.90 -1.86
C LYS A 4 -3.01 -17.93 -0.76
N ILE A 5 -3.84 -17.76 0.27
CA ILE A 5 -3.58 -16.90 1.43
C ILE A 5 -2.37 -17.44 2.21
N ALA A 6 -2.40 -18.70 2.65
CA ALA A 6 -1.31 -19.31 3.40
C ALA A 6 0.03 -19.24 2.63
N ASP A 7 -0.01 -19.49 1.32
CA ASP A 7 1.17 -19.41 0.48
C ASP A 7 1.66 -17.96 0.30
N ALA A 8 0.79 -16.94 0.42
CA ALA A 8 1.18 -15.53 0.35
C ALA A 8 1.86 -15.07 1.64
N PHE A 9 1.37 -15.50 2.81
CA PHE A 9 2.05 -15.28 4.11
C PHE A 9 3.40 -16.00 4.19
N ARG A 10 3.52 -17.20 3.61
CA ARG A 10 4.79 -17.94 3.60
C ARG A 10 5.81 -17.38 2.61
N ALA A 11 5.37 -16.69 1.55
CA ALA A 11 6.25 -16.28 0.47
C ALA A 11 7.42 -15.39 0.91
N PRO A 12 7.25 -14.37 1.79
CA PRO A 12 8.36 -13.57 2.30
C PRO A 12 9.42 -14.36 3.07
N LEU A 13 9.04 -15.48 3.69
CA LEU A 13 9.89 -16.26 4.59
C LEU A 13 10.49 -17.51 3.94
N LYS A 14 9.96 -17.96 2.81
CA LYS A 14 10.29 -19.25 2.20
C LYS A 14 11.73 -19.31 1.67
N GLU A 15 12.18 -18.27 0.98
CA GLU A 15 13.48 -18.26 0.30
C GLU A 15 14.50 -17.42 1.06
N PRO A 16 15.78 -17.86 1.19
CA PRO A 16 16.84 -17.07 1.85
C PRO A 16 16.97 -15.67 1.28
N ARG A 17 16.84 -15.51 -0.05
CA ARG A 17 16.90 -14.21 -0.71
C ARG A 17 15.74 -13.30 -0.29
N THR A 18 14.51 -13.81 -0.25
CA THR A 18 13.36 -13.01 0.18
C THR A 18 13.43 -12.66 1.68
N ARG A 19 14.03 -13.52 2.51
CA ARG A 19 14.34 -13.18 3.91
C ARG A 19 15.33 -12.04 4.02
N MET A 20 16.36 -12.01 3.16
CA MET A 20 17.29 -10.89 3.08
C MET A 20 16.57 -9.61 2.62
N ASP A 21 15.67 -9.71 1.64
CA ASP A 21 14.86 -8.58 1.20
C ASP A 21 14.01 -8.03 2.35
N LEU A 22 13.41 -8.91 3.16
CA LEU A 22 12.66 -8.54 4.37
C LEU A 22 13.56 -7.83 5.39
N LEU A 23 14.78 -8.31 5.60
CA LEU A 23 15.73 -7.70 6.53
C LEU A 23 16.13 -6.29 6.09
N VAL A 24 16.49 -6.13 4.81
CA VAL A 24 16.91 -4.84 4.24
C VAL A 24 15.76 -3.86 4.22
N GLY A 25 14.61 -4.26 3.65
CA GLY A 25 13.44 -3.38 3.54
C GLY A 25 12.82 -3.04 4.88
N GLY A 26 12.78 -3.99 5.82
CA GLY A 26 12.32 -3.76 7.19
C GLY A 26 13.21 -2.78 7.94
N THR A 27 14.54 -2.90 7.78
CA THR A 27 15.50 -1.96 8.38
C THR A 27 15.34 -0.56 7.80
N LEU A 28 15.21 -0.43 6.47
CA LEU A 28 14.99 0.86 5.82
C LEU A 28 13.65 1.50 6.23
N LEU A 29 12.60 0.70 6.43
CA LEU A 29 11.30 1.18 6.87
C LEU A 29 11.22 1.49 8.38
N ALA A 30 12.10 0.89 9.19
CA ALA A 30 12.17 1.20 10.62
C ALA A 30 12.56 2.66 10.87
N PHE A 31 13.42 3.27 10.03
CA PHE A 31 13.83 4.66 10.17
C PHE A 31 12.68 5.68 10.05
N PRO A 32 11.85 5.70 8.99
CA PRO A 32 10.71 6.61 8.91
C PRO A 32 9.68 6.34 10.01
N VAL A 33 9.46 5.09 10.40
CA VAL A 33 8.56 4.75 11.53
C VAL A 33 9.11 5.33 12.83
N ALA A 34 10.43 5.24 13.05
CA ALA A 34 11.12 5.85 14.19
C ALA A 34 10.97 7.36 14.21
N ALA A 35 11.22 8.01 13.06
CA ALA A 35 11.12 9.44 12.94
C ALA A 35 9.69 9.93 13.19
N LEU A 36 8.68 9.20 12.69
CA LEU A 36 7.27 9.50 12.95
C LEU A 36 6.94 9.39 14.43
N PHE A 37 7.38 8.32 15.09
CA PHE A 37 7.18 8.15 16.52
C PHE A 37 7.87 9.25 17.34
N LEU A 38 9.13 9.57 17.03
CA LEU A 38 9.87 10.65 17.69
C LEU A 38 9.23 12.02 17.44
N ALA A 39 8.64 12.27 16.27
CA ALA A 39 7.90 13.50 15.99
C ALA A 39 6.60 13.61 16.82
N LEU A 40 5.97 12.48 17.16
CA LEU A 40 4.79 12.47 18.02
C LEU A 40 5.13 12.70 19.49
N VAL A 41 6.26 12.17 19.97
CA VAL A 41 6.68 12.28 21.38
C VAL A 41 7.48 13.55 21.65
N TRP A 42 8.30 14.00 20.70
CA TRP A 42 9.24 15.10 20.89
C TRP A 42 8.90 16.28 19.99
N LYS A 43 8.70 17.46 20.59
CA LYS A 43 8.34 18.72 19.89
C LYS A 43 9.25 19.07 18.71
N TYR A 44 10.53 18.68 18.75
CA TYR A 44 11.51 18.93 17.69
C TYR A 44 11.71 17.75 16.72
N GLY A 45 11.06 16.61 16.97
CA GLY A 45 11.18 15.41 16.14
C GLY A 45 10.67 15.61 14.71
N PHE A 46 9.90 16.66 14.43
CA PHE A 46 9.46 17.02 13.09
C PHE A 46 10.63 17.22 12.11
N PHE A 47 11.76 17.77 12.55
CA PHE A 47 12.94 17.95 11.68
C PHE A 47 13.55 16.62 11.22
N LEU A 48 13.37 15.53 11.99
CA LEU A 48 13.81 14.18 11.62
C LEU A 48 12.93 13.57 10.52
N LEU A 49 11.70 14.04 10.32
CA LEU A 49 10.83 13.53 9.25
C LEU A 49 11.36 13.87 7.87
N ILE A 50 11.96 15.04 7.69
CA ILE A 50 12.43 15.54 6.39
C ILE A 50 13.44 14.56 5.74
N PRO A 51 14.50 14.10 6.43
CA PRO A 51 15.42 13.12 5.85
C PRO A 51 14.91 11.67 5.94
N CYS A 52 14.08 11.32 6.94
CA CYS A 52 13.68 9.93 7.15
C CYS A 52 12.51 9.48 6.29
N VAL A 53 11.55 10.36 5.97
CA VAL A 53 10.39 10.01 5.13
C VAL A 53 10.83 9.54 3.72
N PRO A 54 11.78 10.21 3.03
CA PRO A 54 12.28 9.73 1.75
C PRO A 54 12.90 8.33 1.79
N LEU A 55 13.52 7.93 2.92
CA LEU A 55 14.07 6.57 3.06
C LEU A 55 12.97 5.50 2.94
N GLY A 56 11.73 5.81 3.35
CA GLY A 56 10.57 4.94 3.20
C GLY A 56 10.14 4.71 1.74
N PHE A 57 10.58 5.54 0.79
CA PHE A 57 10.28 5.34 -0.62
C PHE A 57 11.05 4.17 -1.23
N ILE A 58 12.22 3.81 -0.70
CA ILE A 58 12.99 2.68 -1.22
C ILE A 58 12.23 1.35 -1.02
N PRO A 59 11.79 0.96 0.20
CA PRO A 59 11.04 -0.27 0.39
C PRO A 59 9.69 -0.26 -0.36
N LEU A 60 9.01 0.88 -0.43
CA LEU A 60 7.76 1.00 -1.20
C LEU A 60 7.99 0.84 -2.71
N GLY A 61 9.09 1.40 -3.22
CA GLY A 61 9.54 1.22 -4.59
C GLY A 61 9.92 -0.23 -4.92
N TYR A 62 10.50 -0.93 -3.94
CA TYR A 62 10.81 -2.35 -4.06
C TYR A 62 9.52 -3.17 -4.16
N THR A 63 8.51 -2.91 -3.32
CA THR A 63 7.26 -3.68 -3.34
C THR A 63 6.48 -3.47 -4.64
N ILE A 64 6.41 -2.24 -5.17
CA ILE A 64 5.71 -1.98 -6.43
C ILE A 64 6.43 -2.61 -7.63
N ARG A 65 7.76 -2.60 -7.67
CA ARG A 65 8.55 -3.28 -8.71
C ARG A 65 8.39 -4.79 -8.65
N ARG A 66 8.30 -5.34 -7.44
CA ARG A 66 8.00 -6.76 -7.25
C ARG A 66 6.60 -7.08 -7.78
N LEU A 67 5.61 -6.23 -7.52
CA LEU A 67 4.27 -6.37 -8.09
C LEU A 67 4.31 -6.33 -9.62
N GLU A 68 4.99 -5.34 -10.21
CA GLU A 68 5.19 -5.20 -11.65
C GLU A 68 5.77 -6.48 -12.29
N ARG A 69 6.82 -7.05 -11.70
CA ARG A 69 7.40 -8.31 -12.21
C ARG A 69 6.45 -9.49 -12.11
N ILE A 70 5.63 -9.57 -11.05
CA ILE A 70 4.61 -10.60 -10.92
C ILE A 70 3.53 -10.44 -12.01
N ILE A 71 3.13 -9.22 -12.33
CA ILE A 71 2.18 -8.91 -13.41
C ILE A 71 2.76 -9.33 -14.77
N ARG A 72 4.04 -9.03 -15.02
CA ARG A 72 4.78 -9.38 -16.25
C ARG A 72 5.21 -10.84 -16.35
N LEU A 73 4.89 -11.68 -15.37
CA LEU A 73 5.31 -13.09 -15.30
C LEU A 73 6.85 -13.28 -15.26
N GLU A 74 7.58 -12.25 -14.83
CA GLU A 74 9.03 -12.31 -14.65
C GLU A 74 9.40 -12.90 -13.28
N ARG A 75 10.69 -13.20 -13.08
CA ARG A 75 11.18 -13.63 -11.76
C ARG A 75 10.95 -12.52 -10.73
N PRO A 76 10.27 -12.79 -9.60
CA PRO A 76 9.87 -11.76 -8.63
C PRO A 76 11.03 -11.13 -7.86
N ALA A 77 12.26 -11.65 -8.00
CA ALA A 77 13.41 -11.22 -7.24
C ALA A 77 14.02 -9.90 -7.75
N VAL A 78 13.65 -8.78 -7.12
CA VAL A 78 14.24 -7.46 -7.36
C VAL A 78 15.57 -7.35 -6.60
N ALA A 79 16.60 -6.76 -7.20
CA ALA A 79 17.89 -6.56 -6.54
C ALA A 79 17.97 -5.15 -5.94
N TRP A 80 18.46 -5.03 -4.70
CA TRP A 80 18.57 -3.75 -3.97
C TRP A 80 19.72 -2.87 -4.45
N ASP A 81 20.80 -3.47 -4.94
CA ASP A 81 22.10 -2.84 -5.19
C ASP A 81 22.15 -2.03 -6.50
N ARG A 82 21.59 -2.57 -7.58
CA ARG A 82 21.83 -2.01 -8.93
C ARG A 82 20.90 -0.86 -9.33
N GLN A 83 19.80 -0.64 -8.62
CA GLN A 83 18.72 0.22 -9.10
C GLN A 83 18.06 1.06 -7.99
N VAL A 84 18.84 1.53 -7.01
CA VAL A 84 18.32 2.32 -5.88
C VAL A 84 17.56 3.55 -6.36
N GLY A 85 18.13 4.35 -7.29
CA GLY A 85 17.49 5.58 -7.77
C GLY A 85 16.15 5.35 -8.48
N THR A 86 16.08 4.33 -9.34
CA THR A 86 14.83 4.04 -10.07
C THR A 86 13.80 3.33 -9.18
N THR A 87 14.24 2.65 -8.12
CA THR A 87 13.39 2.11 -7.05
C THR A 87 12.83 3.23 -6.19
N PHE A 88 13.67 4.19 -5.79
CA PHE A 88 13.26 5.38 -5.04
C PHE A 88 12.20 6.18 -5.81
N LEU A 89 12.41 6.47 -7.10
CA LEU A 89 11.43 7.17 -7.94
C LEU A 89 10.10 6.39 -8.06
N ALA A 90 10.16 5.07 -8.22
CA ALA A 90 8.96 4.23 -8.23
C ALA A 90 8.20 4.35 -6.90
N GLY A 91 8.93 4.30 -5.77
CA GLY A 91 8.34 4.41 -4.45
C GLY A 91 7.79 5.80 -4.15
N ALA A 92 8.44 6.87 -4.59
CA ALA A 92 7.92 8.23 -4.46
C ALA A 92 6.60 8.39 -5.23
N ALA A 93 6.53 7.87 -6.46
CA ALA A 93 5.30 7.87 -7.25
C ALA A 93 4.20 7.00 -6.61
N THR A 94 4.54 5.84 -6.06
CA THR A 94 3.60 5.00 -5.30
C THR A 94 3.12 5.70 -4.03
N ALA A 95 4.01 6.38 -3.29
CA ALA A 95 3.65 7.15 -2.11
C ALA A 95 2.69 8.28 -2.45
N LEU A 96 2.89 8.95 -3.59
CA LEU A 96 1.97 9.98 -4.09
C LEU A 96 0.58 9.40 -4.39
N VAL A 97 0.50 8.24 -5.05
CA VAL A 97 -0.79 7.55 -5.29
C VAL A 97 -1.48 7.24 -3.96
N VAL A 98 -0.78 6.60 -3.02
CA VAL A 98 -1.32 6.28 -1.68
C VAL A 98 -1.78 7.54 -0.96
N LEU A 99 -0.98 8.61 -1.00
CA LEU A 99 -1.31 9.89 -0.38
C LEU A 99 -2.58 10.49 -0.97
N CYS A 100 -2.75 10.50 -2.29
CA CYS A 100 -3.95 11.01 -2.93
C CYS A 100 -5.22 10.24 -2.52
N TYR A 101 -5.12 8.93 -2.29
CA TYR A 101 -6.24 8.13 -1.77
C TYR A 101 -6.52 8.39 -0.28
N LEU A 102 -5.49 8.63 0.53
CA LEU A 102 -5.62 8.84 1.98
C LEU A 102 -5.85 10.32 2.38
N LEU A 103 -5.56 11.27 1.50
CA LEU A 103 -5.71 12.70 1.78
C LEU A 103 -7.17 13.10 2.03
N PRO A 104 -8.16 12.70 1.20
CA PRO A 104 -9.56 13.05 1.45
C PRO A 104 -10.07 12.63 2.83
N PRO A 105 -9.95 11.36 3.29
CA PRO A 105 -10.39 11.00 4.63
C PRO A 105 -9.58 11.71 5.71
N ALA A 106 -8.28 11.94 5.53
CA ALA A 106 -7.46 12.68 6.50
C ALA A 106 -7.94 14.13 6.69
N VAL A 107 -8.31 14.82 5.60
CA VAL A 107 -8.87 16.19 5.67
C VAL A 107 -10.19 16.20 6.46
N LEU A 108 -11.07 15.22 6.25
CA LEU A 108 -12.32 15.10 7.01
C LEU A 108 -12.09 14.78 8.49
N MET A 109 -11.07 13.99 8.83
CA MET A 109 -10.69 13.74 10.23
C MET A 109 -10.16 15.01 10.91
N VAL A 110 -9.38 15.83 10.20
CA VAL A 110 -8.93 17.13 10.73
C VAL A 110 -10.12 18.07 10.92
N ALA A 111 -11.03 18.14 9.95
CA ALA A 111 -12.26 18.93 10.05
C ALA A 111 -13.09 18.52 11.27
N THR A 112 -13.26 17.21 11.49
CA THR A 112 -13.92 16.66 12.69
C THR A 112 -13.34 17.25 13.96
N ARG A 113 -12.00 17.23 14.10
CA ARG A 113 -11.32 17.76 15.30
C ARG A 113 -11.60 19.26 15.50
N LEU A 114 -11.64 20.04 14.41
CA LEU A 114 -11.97 21.47 14.48
C LEU A 114 -13.39 21.74 14.98
N PHE A 115 -14.37 20.93 14.57
CA PHE A 115 -15.76 21.05 15.05
C PHE A 115 -15.91 20.60 16.51
N VAL A 116 -15.30 19.47 16.89
CA VAL A 116 -15.35 18.96 18.27
C VAL A 116 -14.64 19.91 19.24
N MET A 117 -13.53 20.54 18.85
CA MET A 117 -12.83 21.51 19.70
C MET A 117 -13.60 22.81 19.91
N ARG A 118 -14.55 23.14 19.01
CA ARG A 118 -15.43 24.31 19.16
C ARG A 118 -16.64 24.05 20.04
N SER A 119 -16.98 22.79 20.32
CA SER A 119 -18.11 22.49 21.21
C SER A 119 -17.77 22.80 22.66
N GLU A 120 -18.73 23.37 23.39
CA GLU A 120 -18.57 23.64 24.81
C GLU A 120 -18.33 22.32 25.58
N PRO A 121 -17.37 22.29 26.53
CA PRO A 121 -17.12 21.12 27.34
C PRO A 121 -18.41 20.63 28.03
N GLY A 122 -18.79 19.37 27.80
CA GLY A 122 -19.98 18.75 28.41
C GLY A 122 -21.26 18.83 27.57
N SER A 123 -21.28 19.58 26.46
CA SER A 123 -22.45 19.65 25.58
C SER A 123 -22.44 18.56 24.49
N PHE A 124 -22.73 17.32 24.88
CA PHE A 124 -22.86 16.16 23.98
C PHE A 124 -23.92 16.34 22.87
N PHE A 125 -24.88 17.25 23.05
CA PHE A 125 -25.96 17.53 22.08
C PHE A 125 -25.80 18.86 21.35
N SER A 126 -24.60 19.47 21.37
CA SER A 126 -24.39 20.67 20.56
C SER A 126 -24.44 20.35 19.07
N ILE A 127 -24.96 21.28 18.26
CA ILE A 127 -24.97 21.16 16.80
C ILE A 127 -23.55 20.94 16.27
N ALA A 128 -22.56 21.63 16.85
CA ALA A 128 -21.15 21.47 16.49
C ALA A 128 -20.63 20.05 16.75
N PHE A 129 -21.03 19.42 17.87
CA PHE A 129 -20.69 18.03 18.16
C PHE A 129 -21.31 17.07 17.13
N LEU A 130 -22.61 17.23 16.83
CA LEU A 130 -23.31 16.40 15.83
C LEU A 130 -22.68 16.53 14.43
N GLN A 131 -22.34 17.75 14.01
CA GLN A 131 -21.60 17.99 12.77
C GLN A 131 -20.24 17.30 12.78
N GLY A 132 -19.50 17.40 13.88
CA GLY A 132 -18.23 16.69 14.07
C GLY A 132 -18.40 15.17 13.90
N GLN A 133 -19.41 14.57 14.53
CA GLN A 133 -19.68 13.13 14.39
C GLN A 133 -20.05 12.73 12.95
N LEU A 134 -20.82 13.55 12.24
CA LEU A 134 -21.13 13.33 10.83
C LEU A 134 -19.86 13.32 9.97
N PHE A 135 -18.96 14.29 10.18
CA PHE A 135 -17.66 14.33 9.49
C PHE A 135 -16.79 13.11 9.84
N GLN A 136 -16.82 12.66 11.10
CA GLN A 136 -16.08 11.47 11.51
C GLN A 136 -16.59 10.21 10.79
N ILE A 137 -17.91 10.02 10.73
CA ILE A 137 -18.54 8.89 10.02
C ILE A 137 -18.17 8.95 8.54
N ALA A 138 -18.32 10.12 7.91
CA ALA A 138 -17.95 10.33 6.52
C ALA A 138 -16.46 10.03 6.26
N ALA A 139 -15.58 10.48 7.17
CA ALA A 139 -14.14 10.21 7.08
C ALA A 139 -13.82 8.71 7.17
N VAL A 140 -14.47 7.97 8.08
CA VAL A 140 -14.30 6.52 8.21
C VAL A 140 -14.81 5.78 6.98
N VAL A 141 -16.00 6.14 6.47
CA VAL A 141 -16.54 5.54 5.24
C VAL A 141 -15.60 5.80 4.07
N LEU A 142 -15.12 7.03 3.90
CA LEU A 142 -14.20 7.39 2.84
C LEU A 142 -12.85 6.68 2.98
N LEU A 143 -12.35 6.51 4.22
CA LEU A 143 -11.13 5.75 4.48
C LEU A 143 -11.28 4.29 4.07
N LEU A 144 -12.41 3.65 4.40
CA LEU A 144 -12.70 2.28 3.98
C LEU A 144 -12.80 2.16 2.45
N VAL A 145 -13.47 3.11 1.78
CA VAL A 145 -13.54 3.15 0.31
C VAL A 145 -12.14 3.34 -0.28
N SER A 146 -11.32 4.23 0.26
CA SER A 146 -9.94 4.42 -0.19
C SER A 146 -9.12 3.14 -0.04
N PHE A 147 -9.18 2.46 1.10
CA PHE A 147 -8.54 1.15 1.28
C PHE A 147 -9.10 0.08 0.35
N PHE A 148 -10.38 0.15 0.02
CA PHE A 148 -11.03 -0.76 -0.93
C PHE A 148 -10.62 -0.48 -2.37
N LEU A 149 -10.22 0.72 -2.76
CA LEU A 149 -9.78 1.03 -4.13
C LEU A 149 -8.26 0.99 -4.30
N LEU A 150 -7.50 1.09 -3.20
CA LEU A 150 -6.05 1.22 -3.25
C LEU A 150 -5.32 0.01 -3.86
N PRO A 151 -5.63 -1.26 -3.51
CA PRO A 151 -4.96 -2.41 -4.14
C PRO A 151 -5.10 -2.44 -5.67
N PRO A 152 -6.30 -2.37 -6.29
CA PRO A 152 -6.42 -2.36 -7.74
C PRO A 152 -5.84 -1.08 -8.38
N ALA A 153 -5.87 0.07 -7.69
CA ALA A 153 -5.18 1.27 -8.16
C ALA A 153 -3.66 1.05 -8.27
N LEU A 154 -3.03 0.44 -7.25
CA LEU A 154 -1.61 0.09 -7.27
C LEU A 154 -1.29 -0.97 -8.31
N TRP A 155 -2.21 -1.92 -8.56
CA TRP A 155 -2.07 -2.90 -9.64
C TRP A 155 -2.03 -2.22 -11.01
N LEU A 156 -3.00 -1.35 -11.32
CA LEU A 156 -3.06 -0.60 -12.58
C LEU A 156 -1.85 0.33 -12.75
N PHE A 157 -1.42 0.97 -11.66
CA PHE A 157 -0.21 1.77 -11.65
C PHE A 157 1.03 0.94 -12.04
N ALA A 158 1.17 -0.26 -11.48
CA ALA A 158 2.28 -1.17 -11.81
C ALA A 158 2.17 -1.75 -13.23
N GLU A 159 0.96 -1.94 -13.75
CA GLU A 159 0.71 -2.50 -15.08
C GLU A 159 0.95 -1.51 -16.22
N ASP A 160 0.62 -0.23 -16.03
CA ASP A 160 0.73 0.83 -17.04
C ASP A 160 2.04 1.64 -16.92
N ASP A 161 3.16 0.94 -16.71
CA ASP A 161 4.51 1.54 -16.65
C ASP A 161 4.63 2.70 -15.63
N ARG A 162 3.89 2.65 -14.51
CA ARG A 162 3.91 3.66 -13.45
C ARG A 162 3.33 5.02 -13.85
N LYS A 163 2.37 5.05 -14.78
CA LYS A 163 1.56 6.24 -15.07
C LYS A 163 0.62 6.54 -13.91
N ILE A 164 0.81 7.65 -13.21
CA ILE A 164 -0.03 8.05 -12.05
C ILE A 164 -1.52 8.10 -12.41
N ALA A 165 -1.86 8.58 -13.61
CA ALA A 165 -3.24 8.68 -14.06
C ALA A 165 -4.00 7.34 -14.10
N SER A 166 -3.31 6.23 -14.40
CA SER A 166 -3.98 4.90 -14.44
C SER A 166 -4.45 4.45 -13.07
N ALA A 167 -3.74 4.89 -12.01
CA ALA A 167 -4.12 4.61 -10.63
C ALA A 167 -5.46 5.25 -10.23
N PHE A 168 -5.93 6.27 -10.95
CA PHE A 168 -7.19 6.99 -10.66
C PHE A 168 -8.30 6.72 -11.69
N SER A 169 -8.10 5.76 -12.60
CA SER A 169 -9.15 5.36 -13.55
C SER A 169 -10.20 4.50 -12.84
N ILE A 170 -11.12 5.15 -12.12
CA ILE A 170 -12.18 4.49 -11.34
C ILE A 170 -12.99 3.48 -12.18
N PRO A 171 -13.40 3.77 -13.43
CA PRO A 171 -14.10 2.78 -14.26
C PRO A 171 -13.27 1.51 -14.45
N THR A 172 -11.99 1.65 -14.82
CA THR A 172 -11.08 0.51 -15.03
C THR A 172 -10.83 -0.27 -13.73
N ILE A 173 -10.74 0.42 -12.59
CA ILE A 173 -10.62 -0.22 -11.27
C ILE A 173 -11.86 -1.07 -10.97
N LEU A 174 -13.04 -0.50 -11.14
CA LEU A 174 -14.31 -1.17 -10.89
C LEU A 174 -14.48 -2.37 -11.83
N ASP A 175 -14.17 -2.24 -13.12
CA ASP A 175 -14.21 -3.34 -14.07
C ASP A 175 -13.36 -4.52 -13.58
N ARG A 176 -12.14 -4.25 -13.11
CA ARG A 176 -11.25 -5.29 -12.56
C ARG A 176 -11.80 -5.94 -11.30
N ILE A 177 -12.42 -5.17 -10.42
CA ILE A 177 -13.07 -5.70 -9.22
C ILE A 177 -14.25 -6.60 -9.62
N PHE A 178 -15.08 -6.17 -10.57
CA PHE A 178 -16.26 -6.91 -11.04
C PHE A 178 -15.92 -8.17 -11.82
N LEU A 179 -14.71 -8.30 -12.37
CA LEU A 179 -14.23 -9.56 -12.96
C LEU A 179 -14.05 -10.69 -11.91
N ILE A 180 -13.71 -10.35 -10.66
CA ILE A 180 -13.37 -11.31 -9.60
C ILE A 180 -13.90 -10.87 -8.22
N PRO A 181 -15.19 -10.52 -8.06
CA PRO A 181 -15.69 -9.80 -6.88
C PRO A 181 -15.52 -10.61 -5.59
N ARG A 182 -15.76 -11.93 -5.64
CA ARG A 182 -15.62 -12.82 -4.49
C ARG A 182 -14.19 -12.92 -3.99
N ASP A 183 -13.25 -13.20 -4.91
CA ASP A 183 -11.84 -13.35 -4.55
C ASP A 183 -11.24 -12.01 -4.12
N TYR A 184 -11.68 -10.91 -4.76
CA TYR A 184 -11.30 -9.56 -4.39
C TYR A 184 -11.74 -9.18 -2.97
N LEU A 185 -13.01 -9.38 -2.63
CA LEU A 185 -13.53 -9.10 -1.29
C LEU A 185 -12.75 -9.87 -0.20
N ILE A 186 -12.39 -11.13 -0.47
CA ILE A 186 -11.57 -11.92 0.46
C ILE A 186 -10.18 -11.28 0.63
N VAL A 187 -9.52 -10.85 -0.44
CA VAL A 187 -8.22 -10.17 -0.35
C VAL A 187 -8.33 -8.85 0.40
N TYR A 188 -9.37 -8.06 0.12
CA TYR A 188 -9.64 -6.81 0.82
C TYR A 188 -9.77 -7.02 2.32
N PHE A 189 -10.64 -7.95 2.77
CA PHE A 189 -10.81 -8.22 4.20
C PHE A 189 -9.55 -8.81 4.86
N VAL A 190 -8.78 -9.62 4.14
CA VAL A 190 -7.49 -10.13 4.64
C VAL A 190 -6.50 -8.99 4.84
N ASN A 191 -6.34 -8.09 3.85
CA ASN A 191 -5.44 -6.94 3.98
C ASN A 191 -5.92 -5.97 5.08
N LEU A 192 -7.22 -5.75 5.21
CA LEU A 192 -7.80 -4.95 6.28
C LEU A 192 -7.52 -5.58 7.66
N ALA A 193 -7.70 -6.90 7.80
CA ALA A 193 -7.41 -7.61 9.04
C ALA A 193 -5.91 -7.58 9.39
N ILE A 194 -5.02 -7.74 8.40
CA ILE A 194 -3.57 -7.58 8.57
C ILE A 194 -3.26 -6.17 9.08
N PHE A 195 -3.79 -5.13 8.41
CA PHE A 195 -3.55 -3.74 8.78
C PHE A 195 -4.04 -3.42 10.20
N LEU A 196 -5.25 -3.86 10.56
CA LEU A 196 -5.81 -3.68 11.90
C LEU A 196 -4.99 -4.45 12.95
N ALA A 197 -4.65 -5.72 12.69
CA ALA A 197 -3.85 -6.53 13.61
C ALA A 197 -2.45 -5.93 13.83
N THR A 198 -1.78 -5.49 12.76
CA THR A 198 -0.47 -4.83 12.84
C THR A 198 -0.56 -3.50 13.57
N GLY A 199 -1.58 -2.68 13.26
CA GLY A 199 -1.81 -1.42 13.98
C GLY A 199 -2.04 -1.65 15.48
N SER A 200 -2.92 -2.59 15.84
CA SER A 200 -3.17 -2.96 17.23
C SER A 200 -1.93 -3.53 17.91
N LEU A 201 -1.15 -4.37 17.24
CA LEU A 201 0.08 -4.95 17.78
C LEU A 201 1.13 -3.86 18.07
N ILE A 202 1.31 -2.93 17.14
CA ILE A 202 2.24 -1.81 17.30
C ILE A 202 1.81 -0.90 18.45
N LEU A 203 0.50 -0.65 18.61
CA LEU A 203 -0.04 0.18 19.69
C LEU A 203 -0.04 -0.50 21.07
N LEU A 204 -0.28 -1.81 21.14
CA LEU A 204 -0.54 -2.52 22.41
C LEU A 204 0.69 -3.20 22.99
N VAL A 205 1.49 -3.88 22.15
CA VAL A 205 2.54 -4.78 22.65
C VAL A 205 3.86 -4.07 22.83
N LEU A 206 4.08 -2.99 22.09
CA LEU A 206 5.42 -2.45 21.96
C LEU A 206 5.59 -1.18 22.79
N GLN A 207 6.46 -1.27 23.80
CA GLN A 207 7.10 -0.12 24.41
C GLN A 207 7.67 0.79 23.32
N PRO A 208 7.76 2.12 23.54
CA PRO A 208 7.97 3.11 22.49
C PRO A 208 9.19 2.85 21.58
N VAL A 209 10.26 2.27 22.14
CA VAL A 209 11.50 1.99 21.39
C VAL A 209 11.45 0.66 20.61
N PRO A 210 11.14 -0.51 21.22
CA PRO A 210 10.93 -1.74 20.46
C PRO A 210 9.84 -1.62 19.38
N ALA A 211 8.81 -0.79 19.63
CA ALA A 211 7.68 -0.55 18.71
C ALA A 211 8.11 -0.10 17.34
N VAL A 212 9.01 0.86 17.38
CA VAL A 212 9.54 1.53 16.21
C VAL A 212 10.33 0.57 15.33
N ILE A 213 11.24 -0.20 15.95
CA ILE A 213 12.13 -1.09 15.21
C ILE A 213 11.29 -2.23 14.62
N LEU A 214 10.53 -2.94 15.44
CA LEU A 214 9.71 -4.07 14.99
C LEU A 214 8.60 -3.63 14.03
N GLY A 215 8.04 -2.44 14.22
CA GLY A 215 7.00 -1.86 13.35
C GLY A 215 7.46 -1.75 11.90
N GLY A 216 8.70 -1.32 11.64
CA GLY A 216 9.27 -1.29 10.29
C GLY A 216 9.29 -2.67 9.60
N PHE A 217 9.69 -3.72 10.33
CA PHE A 217 9.71 -5.08 9.79
C PHE A 217 8.30 -5.63 9.56
N ILE A 218 7.37 -5.40 10.49
CA ILE A 218 5.99 -5.90 10.38
C ILE A 218 5.28 -5.20 9.21
N ILE A 219 5.36 -3.88 9.11
CA ILE A 219 4.73 -3.13 8.01
C ILE A 219 5.30 -3.57 6.65
N PHE A 220 6.63 -3.72 6.55
CA PHE A 220 7.25 -4.16 5.29
C PHE A 220 6.85 -5.60 4.94
N TYR A 221 6.77 -6.49 5.93
CA TYR A 221 6.25 -7.85 5.75
C TYR A 221 4.80 -7.84 5.22
N ASP A 222 3.93 -7.03 5.80
CA ASP A 222 2.53 -6.92 5.39
C ASP A 222 2.39 -6.43 3.94
N TRP A 223 3.23 -5.48 3.52
CA TRP A 223 3.28 -5.04 2.13
C TRP A 223 3.70 -6.17 1.18
N LEU A 224 4.70 -6.97 1.55
CA LEU A 224 5.11 -8.12 0.75
C LEU A 224 4.00 -9.18 0.67
N VAL A 225 3.30 -9.45 1.77
CA VAL A 225 2.15 -10.38 1.78
C VAL A 225 1.03 -9.85 0.88
N SER A 226 0.70 -8.56 0.98
CA SER A 226 -0.31 -7.90 0.17
C SER A 226 0.00 -8.01 -1.33
N VAL A 227 1.25 -7.73 -1.73
CA VAL A 227 1.70 -7.86 -3.13
C VAL A 227 1.58 -9.30 -3.64
N HIS A 228 1.95 -10.30 -2.83
CA HIS A 228 1.80 -11.71 -3.23
C HIS A 228 0.34 -12.16 -3.28
N LEU A 229 -0.53 -11.65 -2.39
CA LEU A 229 -1.96 -11.91 -2.44
C LEU A 229 -2.55 -11.35 -3.74
N MET A 230 -2.24 -10.09 -4.05
CA MET A 230 -2.68 -9.44 -5.29
C MET A 230 -2.22 -10.22 -6.52
N GLY A 231 -0.94 -10.60 -6.59
CA GLY A 231 -0.36 -11.38 -7.70
C GLY A 231 -0.95 -12.77 -7.96
N LYS A 232 -1.74 -13.30 -7.01
CA LYS A 232 -2.42 -14.61 -7.11
C LYS A 232 -3.92 -14.50 -7.41
N VAL A 233 -4.48 -13.31 -7.25
CA VAL A 233 -5.91 -13.07 -7.32
C VAL A 233 -6.26 -12.26 -8.55
N PHE A 234 -5.52 -11.18 -8.81
CA PHE A 234 -5.75 -10.38 -10.00
C PHE A 234 -5.39 -11.13 -11.29
N PRO A 235 -6.21 -11.00 -12.34
CA PRO A 235 -5.92 -11.58 -13.63
C PRO A 235 -4.65 -10.95 -14.20
N ARG A 236 -3.75 -11.81 -14.67
CA ARG A 236 -2.52 -11.37 -15.32
C ARG A 236 -2.86 -10.93 -16.75
N LYS A 237 -2.11 -9.96 -17.27
CA LYS A 237 -2.24 -9.56 -18.68
C LYS A 237 -2.07 -10.83 -19.52
N VAL A 238 -3.07 -11.14 -20.34
CA VAL A 238 -3.04 -12.34 -21.20
C VAL A 238 -1.80 -12.19 -22.06
N VAL A 239 -0.83 -13.09 -21.86
CA VAL A 239 0.33 -13.16 -22.75
C VAL A 239 -0.26 -13.54 -24.09
N GLN A 240 -0.25 -12.61 -25.05
CA GLN A 240 -0.50 -12.97 -26.44
C GLN A 240 0.62 -13.94 -26.82
N ILE A 241 0.30 -15.23 -26.84
CA ILE A 241 1.19 -16.25 -27.36
C ILE A 241 1.23 -15.98 -28.86
N ARG A 242 2.24 -15.24 -29.32
CA ARG A 242 2.57 -15.19 -30.75
C ARG A 242 2.97 -16.60 -31.14
N LEU A 243 2.05 -17.31 -31.78
CA LEU A 243 2.35 -18.63 -32.32
C LEU A 243 3.37 -18.46 -33.45
N PRO A 244 4.34 -19.38 -33.59
CA PRO A 244 5.39 -19.28 -34.61
C PRO A 244 4.86 -19.31 -36.06
N PHE A 245 3.57 -19.60 -36.25
CA PHE A 245 2.89 -19.62 -37.55
C PHE A 245 2.19 -18.31 -37.91
N ASP A 246 2.22 -17.30 -37.03
CA ASP A 246 1.66 -15.97 -37.26
C ASP A 246 2.64 -15.06 -38.02
N LYS A 247 3.52 -15.67 -38.83
CA LYS A 247 4.22 -14.97 -39.90
C LYS A 247 3.22 -14.83 -41.02
N ASP A 248 2.50 -13.72 -40.99
CA ASP A 248 1.71 -13.27 -42.11
C ASP A 248 2.69 -12.83 -43.22
N ASP A 249 3.26 -13.81 -43.93
CA ASP A 249 4.11 -13.62 -45.12
C ASP A 249 3.28 -13.08 -46.32
N SER A 250 2.09 -12.52 -46.06
CA SER A 250 1.08 -12.15 -47.07
C SER A 250 0.92 -10.64 -47.28
N VAL A 251 1.76 -9.79 -46.67
CA VAL A 251 1.78 -8.35 -46.99
C VAL A 251 2.88 -8.09 -48.04
N PRO A 252 2.54 -8.03 -49.34
CA PRO A 252 3.47 -7.52 -50.33
C PRO A 252 3.78 -6.05 -50.01
N GLU A 253 5.05 -5.69 -49.98
CA GLU A 253 5.48 -4.29 -50.02
C GLU A 253 4.92 -3.66 -51.31
N ILE A 254 4.04 -2.67 -51.16
CA ILE A 254 3.59 -1.77 -52.25
C ILE A 254 4.26 -0.42 -52.04
#